data_AF-A0A0H5R6N1-F1
#
_entry.id   AF-A0A0H5R6N1-F1
#
_cell.length_a   1.000
_cell.length_b   1.000
_cell.length_c   1.000
_cell.angle_alpha   90.00
_cell.angle_beta   90.00
_cell.angle_gamma   90.00
#
_symmetry.space_group_name_H-M   'P 1'
#
loop_
_entity.id
_entity.type
_entity.pdbx_description
1 polymer ?
#
loop_
_entity_poly.entity_id
_entity_poly.type
_entity_poly.pdbx_seq_one_letter_code
_entity_poly.pdbx_strand_id
1 'polypeptide(L)'
;MIVMSRFTRFLATVAKKSAPVPVKQQKRKPATAYALFCNEKFQELEHLHIPERVRAIFKEWKNMDSDSKKKYYDQAQDYKAEWQQRNKKGAIDKRPPTSYNLFIRKFISERDPGSSAREFIPAAALKWKSMNAVEKQPFITESQALSEEFNKPKFVRPKSATSPYAQFIKAKYNEVRKSLPSDTSFQEISRQMSATWKSLPEQEKNVFVEAGQREMQKKKEYLEDGNAEQ
;
A
#
# COMPACT_ATOMS: atom_id res chain seq x y z
N MET A 1 37.81 -40.37 23.84
CA MET A 1 36.97 -40.33 25.05
C MET A 1 37.45 -39.12 25.84
N ILE A 2 36.73 -38.03 26.15
CA ILE A 2 35.31 -37.69 26.28
C ILE A 2 35.23 -36.14 26.11
N VAL A 3 34.48 -35.62 25.14
CA VAL A 3 33.21 -34.86 25.27
C VAL A 3 33.33 -33.43 25.86
N MET A 4 33.07 -32.46 24.98
CA MET A 4 32.35 -31.17 25.16
C MET A 4 32.74 -30.23 26.31
N SER A 5 33.17 -29.00 25.96
CA SER A 5 32.84 -27.80 26.75
C SER A 5 32.48 -26.64 25.82
N ARG A 6 31.25 -26.67 25.34
CA ARG A 6 30.53 -25.51 24.80
C ARG A 6 29.31 -25.30 25.68
N PHE A 7 29.41 -24.56 26.78
CA PHE A 7 28.20 -24.07 27.45
C PHE A 7 28.53 -22.94 28.44
N THR A 8 28.46 -21.69 27.99
CA THR A 8 28.18 -20.51 28.85
C THR A 8 27.84 -19.29 27.99
N ARG A 9 26.75 -19.36 27.22
CA ARG A 9 26.00 -18.15 26.79
C ARG A 9 24.51 -18.47 26.64
N PHE A 10 23.86 -18.68 27.77
CA PHE A 10 22.41 -18.62 27.95
C PHE A 10 22.25 -18.42 29.46
N LEU A 11 21.91 -17.24 29.97
CA LEU A 11 20.59 -16.64 29.95
C LEU A 11 20.71 -15.14 30.24
N ALA A 12 20.52 -14.31 29.23
CA ALA A 12 20.08 -12.93 29.42
C ALA A 12 18.84 -12.73 28.56
N THR A 13 17.79 -13.50 28.86
CA THR A 13 16.43 -13.24 28.40
C THR A 13 15.96 -11.98 29.14
N VAL A 14 16.41 -10.81 28.66
CA VAL A 14 15.73 -9.55 28.93
C VAL A 14 14.32 -9.72 28.41
N ALA A 15 13.37 -9.81 29.33
CA ALA A 15 11.96 -9.74 29.07
C ALA A 15 11.68 -8.41 28.34
N LYS A 16 11.67 -8.45 27.01
CA LYS A 16 11.04 -7.41 26.21
C LYS A 16 9.57 -7.46 26.57
N LYS A 17 9.15 -6.61 27.53
CA LYS A 17 7.75 -6.20 27.67
C LYS A 17 7.29 -5.85 26.26
N SER A 18 6.44 -6.70 25.68
CA SER A 18 5.83 -6.43 24.39
C SER A 18 5.06 -5.14 24.54
N ALA A 19 5.59 -4.04 23.99
CA ALA A 19 4.86 -2.80 23.88
C ALA A 19 3.49 -3.11 23.26
N PRO A 20 2.38 -2.55 23.77
CA PRO A 20 1.07 -2.78 23.19
C PRO A 20 1.15 -2.40 21.72
N VAL A 21 0.99 -3.40 20.85
CA VAL A 21 0.94 -3.18 19.41
C VAL A 21 -0.16 -2.14 19.19
N PRO A 22 0.12 -0.98 18.54
CA PRO A 22 -0.92 -0.01 18.27
C PRO A 22 -1.98 -0.73 17.45
N VAL A 23 -3.13 -1.00 18.07
CA VAL A 23 -4.28 -1.57 17.40
C VAL A 23 -4.56 -0.60 16.25
N LYS A 24 -4.34 -1.06 15.01
CA LYS A 24 -4.69 -0.30 13.82
C LYS A 24 -6.17 0.02 13.98
N GLN A 25 -6.49 1.23 14.44
CA GLN A 25 -7.86 1.69 14.57
C GLN A 25 -8.44 1.57 13.16
N GLN A 26 -9.28 0.56 12.94
CA GLN A 26 -9.96 0.42 11.66
C GLN A 26 -10.69 1.72 11.42
N LYS A 27 -10.64 2.19 10.18
CA LYS A 27 -11.32 3.41 9.72
C LYS A 27 -12.84 3.19 9.78
N ARG A 28 -13.39 3.14 11.00
CA ARG A 28 -14.83 3.02 11.25
C ARG A 28 -15.50 4.26 10.69
N LYS A 29 -16.67 4.09 10.10
CA LYS A 29 -17.47 5.20 9.59
C LYS A 29 -17.86 6.13 10.75
N PRO A 30 -18.02 7.44 10.51
CA PRO A 30 -18.43 8.40 11.53
C PRO A 30 -19.82 8.03 12.06
N ALA A 31 -20.06 8.30 13.35
CA ALA A 31 -21.34 8.07 13.97
C ALA A 31 -22.44 8.95 13.34
N THR A 32 -23.63 8.39 13.17
CA THR A 32 -24.80 9.15 12.70
C THR A 32 -25.39 9.99 13.83
N ALA A 33 -26.21 10.99 13.51
CA ALA A 33 -26.88 11.84 14.50
C ALA A 33 -27.60 11.04 15.59
N TYR A 34 -28.35 10.00 15.18
CA TYR A 34 -29.01 9.09 16.11
C TYR A 34 -28.02 8.27 16.95
N ALA A 35 -26.89 7.84 16.39
CA ALA A 35 -25.89 7.09 17.15
C ALA A 35 -25.15 7.96 18.18
N LEU A 36 -24.93 9.25 17.87
CA LEU A 36 -24.40 10.22 18.83
C LEU A 36 -25.36 10.43 19.99
N PHE A 37 -26.64 10.66 19.68
CA PHE A 37 -27.70 10.76 20.67
C PHE A 37 -27.82 9.49 21.52
N CYS A 38 -27.81 8.32 20.87
CA CYS A 38 -27.84 7.04 21.56
C CYS A 38 -26.67 6.92 22.54
N ASN A 39 -25.44 7.27 22.14
CA ASN A 39 -24.27 7.17 23.02
C ASN A 39 -24.38 8.08 24.26
N GLU A 40 -24.85 9.32 24.08
CA GLU A 40 -25.05 10.27 25.19
C GLU A 40 -26.10 9.76 26.19
N LYS A 41 -27.26 9.34 25.67
CA LYS A 41 -28.35 8.83 26.50
C LYS A 41 -28.11 7.43 27.05
N PHE A 42 -27.30 6.62 26.35
CA PHE A 42 -26.85 5.36 26.91
C PHE A 42 -26.09 5.64 28.20
N GLN A 43 -25.14 6.58 28.19
CA GLN A 43 -24.34 6.91 29.37
C GLN A 43 -25.19 7.49 30.52
N GLU A 44 -26.17 8.34 30.22
CA GLU A 44 -27.10 8.89 31.23
C GLU A 44 -27.96 7.80 31.91
N LEU A 45 -28.40 6.80 31.14
CA LEU A 45 -29.26 5.72 31.62
C LEU A 45 -28.47 4.46 32.04
N GLU A 46 -27.21 4.60 32.47
CA GLU A 46 -26.33 3.48 32.81
C GLU A 46 -26.92 2.54 33.87
N HIS A 47 -27.74 3.08 34.78
CA HIS A 47 -28.41 2.36 35.87
C HIS A 47 -29.53 1.40 35.42
N LEU A 48 -30.03 1.52 34.19
CA LEU A 48 -31.09 0.66 33.66
C LEU A 48 -30.52 -0.53 32.88
N HIS A 49 -31.32 -1.59 32.77
CA HIS A 49 -30.95 -2.73 31.94
C HIS A 49 -30.98 -2.34 30.44
N ILE A 50 -30.03 -2.87 29.65
CA ILE A 50 -29.78 -2.50 28.24
C ILE A 50 -31.05 -2.40 27.36
N PRO A 51 -31.98 -3.38 27.37
CA PRO A 51 -33.20 -3.31 26.56
C PRO A 51 -34.15 -2.19 26.96
N GLU A 52 -34.20 -1.82 28.24
CA GLU A 52 -35.03 -0.72 28.74
C GLU A 52 -34.46 0.63 28.32
N ARG A 53 -33.12 0.76 28.36
CA ARG A 53 -32.38 1.92 27.83
C ARG A 53 -32.71 2.14 26.37
N VAL A 54 -32.60 1.10 25.54
CA VAL A 54 -32.87 1.21 24.10
C VAL A 54 -34.31 1.64 23.83
N ARG A 55 -35.29 1.10 24.55
CA ARG A 55 -36.72 1.50 24.39
C ARG A 55 -36.95 2.95 24.80
N ALA A 56 -36.37 3.39 25.91
CA ALA A 56 -36.49 4.76 26.40
C ALA A 56 -35.88 5.77 25.41
N ILE A 57 -34.64 5.50 24.97
CA ILE A 57 -33.90 6.33 24.00
C ILE A 57 -34.65 6.44 22.67
N PHE A 58 -35.19 5.33 22.17
CA PHE A 58 -35.97 5.35 20.94
C PHE A 58 -37.24 6.22 21.06
N LYS A 59 -37.96 6.12 22.18
CA LYS A 59 -39.16 6.94 22.45
C LYS A 59 -38.81 8.42 22.54
N GLU A 60 -37.73 8.76 23.23
CA GLU A 60 -37.23 10.12 23.39
C GLU A 60 -36.80 10.72 22.05
N TRP A 61 -36.00 10.01 21.25
CA TRP A 61 -35.62 10.46 19.91
C TRP A 61 -36.82 10.69 19.00
N LYS A 62 -37.84 9.81 19.06
CA LYS A 62 -39.05 9.95 18.24
C LYS A 62 -39.83 11.22 18.60
N ASN A 63 -39.94 11.53 19.89
CA ASN A 63 -40.73 12.65 20.41
C ASN A 63 -39.96 13.99 20.46
N MET A 64 -38.64 13.96 20.27
CA MET A 64 -37.79 15.14 20.28
C MET A 64 -38.10 16.09 19.11
N ASP A 65 -38.04 17.39 19.39
CA ASP A 65 -38.25 18.47 18.43
C ASP A 65 -37.11 18.58 17.39
N SER A 66 -37.37 19.31 16.30
CA SER A 66 -36.41 19.47 15.20
C SER A 66 -35.15 20.24 15.61
N ASP A 67 -35.25 21.17 16.57
CA ASP A 67 -34.16 22.04 16.99
C ASP A 67 -33.17 21.28 17.89
N SER A 68 -33.68 20.46 18.80
CA SER A 68 -32.90 19.53 19.63
C SER A 68 -32.19 18.47 18.78
N LYS A 69 -32.86 17.96 17.73
CA LYS A 69 -32.24 17.05 16.76
C LYS A 69 -31.16 17.73 15.91
N LYS A 70 -31.32 19.02 15.60
CA LYS A 70 -30.40 19.79 14.75
C LYS A 70 -28.97 19.75 15.30
N LYS A 71 -28.79 19.87 16.63
CA LYS A 71 -27.49 19.72 17.30
C LYS A 71 -26.76 18.43 16.88
N TYR A 72 -27.46 17.30 16.92
CA TYR A 72 -26.88 15.99 16.56
C TYR A 72 -26.64 15.84 15.07
N TYR A 73 -27.48 16.46 14.23
CA TYR A 73 -27.26 16.49 12.79
C TYR A 73 -26.01 17.28 12.42
N ASP A 74 -25.84 18.47 13.00
CA ASP A 74 -24.66 19.32 12.76
C ASP A 74 -23.38 18.60 13.20
N GLN A 75 -23.35 18.04 14.41
CA GLN A 75 -22.23 17.23 14.91
C GLN A 75 -21.92 16.01 14.02
N ALA A 76 -22.94 15.33 13.51
CA ALA A 76 -22.74 14.19 12.62
C ALA A 76 -22.21 14.62 11.24
N GLN A 77 -22.58 15.80 10.74
CA GLN A 77 -22.02 16.36 9.50
C GLN A 77 -20.54 16.71 9.68
N ASP A 78 -20.19 17.34 10.80
CA ASP A 78 -18.80 17.71 11.10
C ASP A 78 -17.91 16.47 11.19
N TYR A 79 -18.33 15.46 11.97
CA TYR A 79 -17.60 14.18 12.03
C TYR A 79 -17.52 13.48 10.68
N LYS A 80 -18.54 13.61 9.83
CA LYS A 80 -18.50 13.07 8.47
C LYS A 80 -17.52 13.83 7.59
N ALA A 81 -17.46 15.14 7.67
CA ALA A 81 -16.51 15.97 6.94
C ALA A 81 -15.07 15.67 7.37
N GLU A 82 -14.79 15.63 8.67
CA GLU A 82 -13.48 15.27 9.22
C GLU A 82 -13.05 13.87 8.81
N TRP A 83 -13.97 12.89 8.92
CA TRP A 83 -13.70 11.52 8.48
C TRP A 83 -13.40 11.46 6.98
N GLN A 84 -14.13 12.20 6.16
CA GLN A 84 -13.89 12.28 4.73
C GLN A 84 -12.55 12.91 4.41
N GLN A 85 -12.17 13.99 5.09
CA GLN A 85 -10.86 14.63 4.94
C GLN A 85 -9.72 13.69 5.35
N ARG A 86 -9.80 13.10 6.56
CA ARG A 86 -8.80 12.14 7.06
C ARG A 86 -8.70 10.87 6.21
N ASN A 87 -9.80 10.43 5.62
CA ASN A 87 -9.85 9.25 4.75
C ASN A 87 -9.81 9.58 3.25
N LYS A 88 -9.63 10.86 2.90
CA LYS A 88 -9.42 11.28 1.52
C LYS A 88 -8.08 10.68 1.09
N LYS A 89 -8.14 9.52 0.45
CA LYS A 89 -6.99 8.99 -0.28
C LYS A 89 -6.61 10.06 -1.30
N GLY A 90 -5.37 10.55 -1.24
CA GLY A 90 -4.87 11.50 -2.22
C GLY A 90 -5.07 10.91 -3.62
N ALA A 91 -5.36 11.76 -4.61
CA ALA A 91 -5.44 11.33 -6.00
C ALA A 91 -4.18 10.55 -6.42
N ILE A 92 -3.06 10.86 -5.77
CA ILE A 92 -1.74 10.30 -6.01
C ILE A 92 -1.55 8.85 -5.53
N ASP A 93 -2.47 8.28 -4.73
CA ASP A 93 -2.40 6.86 -4.35
C ASP A 93 -3.27 5.97 -5.27
N LYS A 94 -4.08 6.59 -6.14
CA LYS A 94 -4.93 5.86 -7.09
C LYS A 94 -4.14 5.63 -8.36
N ARG A 95 -4.19 4.39 -8.86
CA ARG A 95 -3.61 4.05 -10.16
C ARG A 95 -4.19 4.97 -11.25
N PRO A 96 -3.36 5.40 -12.21
CA PRO A 96 -3.84 6.25 -13.28
C PRO A 96 -4.88 5.52 -14.14
N PRO A 97 -5.82 6.24 -14.77
CA PRO A 97 -6.80 5.65 -15.67
C PRO A 97 -6.12 4.99 -16.87
N THR A 98 -6.49 3.74 -17.15
CA THR A 98 -6.11 3.02 -18.39
C THR A 98 -6.72 3.70 -19.63
N SER A 99 -6.16 3.45 -20.81
CA SER A 99 -6.67 3.93 -22.11
C SER A 99 -8.19 3.75 -22.29
N TYR A 100 -8.73 2.57 -21.96
CA TYR A 100 -10.18 2.33 -22.00
C TYR A 100 -10.95 3.20 -21.00
N ASN A 101 -10.42 3.44 -19.80
CA ASN A 101 -11.07 4.31 -18.81
C ASN A 101 -11.09 5.78 -19.26
N LEU A 102 -10.04 6.24 -19.94
CA LEU A 102 -9.99 7.57 -20.55
C LEU A 102 -11.05 7.71 -21.65
N PHE A 103 -11.15 6.69 -22.52
CA PHE A 103 -12.20 6.61 -23.52
C PHE A 103 -13.60 6.65 -22.89
N ILE A 104 -13.86 5.84 -21.87
CA ILE A 104 -15.16 5.81 -21.19
C ILE A 104 -15.48 7.16 -20.56
N ARG A 105 -14.52 7.84 -19.93
CA ARG A 105 -14.74 9.19 -19.38
C ARG A 105 -15.12 10.19 -20.46
N LYS A 106 -14.38 10.21 -21.58
CA LYS A 106 -14.69 11.07 -22.72
C LYS A 106 -16.09 10.78 -23.28
N PHE A 107 -16.38 9.50 -23.47
CA PHE A 107 -17.65 9.06 -24.04
C PHE A 107 -18.84 9.34 -23.09
N ILE A 108 -18.62 9.30 -21.76
CA ILE A 108 -19.63 9.70 -20.77
C ILE A 108 -19.88 11.21 -20.82
N SER A 109 -18.85 12.02 -21.02
CA SER A 109 -19.00 13.47 -21.14
C SER A 109 -19.76 13.88 -22.41
N GLU A 110 -19.72 13.06 -23.46
CA GLU A 110 -20.41 13.28 -24.74
C GLU A 110 -21.85 12.71 -24.76
N ARG A 111 -22.30 12.03 -23.69
CA ARG A 111 -23.62 11.37 -23.67
C ARG A 111 -24.74 12.34 -23.25
N ASP A 112 -25.97 12.03 -23.68
CA ASP A 112 -27.15 12.74 -23.21
C ASP A 112 -27.37 12.53 -21.70
N PRO A 113 -27.68 13.59 -20.91
CA PRO A 113 -27.82 13.52 -19.45
C PRO A 113 -28.87 12.51 -18.94
N GLY A 114 -29.81 12.10 -19.79
CA GLY A 114 -30.87 11.13 -19.47
C GLY A 114 -30.55 9.66 -19.76
N SER A 115 -29.41 9.35 -20.39
CA SER A 115 -29.06 7.98 -20.78
C SER A 115 -28.66 7.11 -19.57
N SER A 116 -29.26 5.92 -19.48
CA SER A 116 -28.97 4.97 -18.40
C SER A 116 -27.55 4.43 -18.50
N ALA A 117 -26.79 4.46 -17.39
CA ALA A 117 -25.45 3.89 -17.32
C ALA A 117 -25.44 2.38 -17.68
N ARG A 118 -26.55 1.69 -17.44
CA ARG A 118 -26.70 0.25 -17.68
C ARG A 118 -26.72 -0.11 -19.16
N GLU A 119 -27.21 0.79 -20.01
CA GLU A 119 -27.27 0.63 -21.47
C GLU A 119 -26.02 1.20 -22.15
N PHE A 120 -25.50 2.29 -21.57
CA PHE A 120 -24.36 3.02 -22.10
C PHE A 120 -23.05 2.22 -22.04
N ILE A 121 -22.73 1.57 -20.91
CA ILE A 121 -21.45 0.87 -20.73
C ILE A 121 -21.26 -0.27 -21.75
N PRO A 122 -22.24 -1.15 -22.00
CA PRO A 122 -22.16 -2.15 -23.06
C PRO A 122 -21.94 -1.55 -24.45
N ALA A 123 -22.66 -0.47 -24.79
CA ALA A 123 -22.52 0.20 -26.09
C ALA A 123 -21.10 0.80 -26.26
N ALA A 124 -20.56 1.41 -25.21
CA ALA A 124 -19.20 1.94 -25.18
C ALA A 124 -18.15 0.83 -25.31
N ALA A 125 -18.38 -0.33 -24.69
CA ALA A 125 -17.50 -1.50 -24.82
C ALA A 125 -17.49 -2.07 -26.25
N LEU A 126 -18.66 -2.13 -26.91
CA LEU A 126 -18.76 -2.54 -28.31
C LEU A 126 -18.03 -1.54 -29.23
N LYS A 127 -18.26 -0.24 -29.03
CA LYS A 127 -17.56 0.83 -29.77
C LYS A 127 -16.05 0.74 -29.59
N TRP A 128 -15.56 0.56 -28.37
CA TRP A 128 -14.12 0.40 -28.13
C TRP A 128 -13.56 -0.85 -28.83
N LYS A 129 -14.30 -1.95 -28.89
CA LYS A 129 -13.85 -3.15 -29.62
C LYS A 129 -13.77 -2.91 -31.12
N SER A 130 -14.74 -2.20 -31.71
CA SER A 130 -14.79 -1.91 -33.15
C SER A 130 -13.84 -0.80 -33.60
N MET A 131 -13.33 0.05 -32.70
CA MET A 131 -12.41 1.13 -33.03
C MET A 131 -11.06 0.62 -33.57
N ASN A 132 -10.51 1.33 -34.54
CA ASN A 132 -9.23 1.01 -35.17
C ASN A 132 -8.05 1.37 -34.27
N ALA A 133 -6.86 0.81 -34.53
CA ALA A 133 -5.66 1.09 -33.74
C ALA A 133 -5.36 2.60 -33.69
N VAL A 134 -5.54 3.32 -34.81
CA VAL A 134 -5.31 4.77 -34.94
C VAL A 134 -6.22 5.57 -34.00
N GLU A 135 -7.49 5.20 -33.88
CA GLU A 135 -8.45 5.91 -33.02
C GLU A 135 -8.20 5.63 -31.53
N LYS A 136 -7.62 4.46 -31.23
CA LYS A 136 -7.21 4.07 -29.87
C LYS A 136 -5.89 4.70 -29.44
N GLN A 137 -5.00 5.02 -30.39
CA GLN A 137 -3.68 5.59 -30.11
C GLN A 137 -3.69 6.78 -29.14
N PRO A 138 -4.50 7.84 -29.32
CA PRO A 138 -4.47 8.98 -28.39
C PRO A 138 -4.73 8.57 -26.95
N PHE A 139 -5.67 7.65 -26.71
CA PHE A 139 -5.96 7.14 -25.37
C PHE A 139 -4.86 6.23 -24.80
N ILE A 140 -4.18 5.47 -25.67
CA ILE A 140 -3.04 4.64 -25.28
C ILE A 140 -1.90 5.53 -24.83
N THR A 141 -1.49 6.49 -25.67
CA THR A 141 -0.42 7.44 -25.39
C THR A 141 -0.70 8.26 -24.13
N GLU A 142 -1.92 8.79 -23.99
CA GLU A 142 -2.31 9.54 -22.78
C GLU A 142 -2.24 8.66 -21.51
N SER A 143 -2.75 7.43 -21.57
CA SER A 143 -2.68 6.52 -20.42
C SER A 143 -1.25 6.10 -20.06
N GLN A 144 -0.38 5.95 -21.07
CA GLN A 144 1.04 5.66 -20.87
C GLN A 144 1.74 6.84 -20.20
N ALA A 145 1.53 8.07 -20.69
CA ALA A 145 2.07 9.27 -20.09
C ALA A 145 1.66 9.42 -18.61
N LEU A 146 0.37 9.19 -18.30
CA LEU A 146 -0.13 9.20 -16.91
C LEU A 146 0.50 8.09 -16.05
N SER A 147 0.71 6.90 -16.64
CA SER A 147 1.37 5.78 -15.96
C SER A 147 2.85 6.07 -15.68
N GLU A 148 3.55 6.67 -16.63
CA GLU A 148 4.94 7.08 -16.45
C GLU A 148 5.07 8.15 -15.38
N GLU A 149 4.22 9.18 -15.42
CA GLU A 149 4.19 10.23 -14.39
C GLU A 149 3.93 9.65 -13.00
N PHE A 150 2.98 8.72 -12.88
CA PHE A 150 2.68 8.04 -11.63
C PHE A 150 3.84 7.17 -11.11
N ASN A 151 4.55 6.48 -12.02
CA ASN A 151 5.66 5.59 -11.68
C ASN A 151 6.99 6.33 -11.44
N LYS A 152 7.09 7.61 -11.81
CA LYS A 152 8.28 8.42 -11.49
C LYS A 152 8.44 8.46 -9.97
N PRO A 153 9.63 8.09 -9.45
CA PRO A 153 9.88 8.13 -8.02
C PRO A 153 9.81 9.59 -7.55
N LYS A 154 8.84 9.91 -6.69
CA LYS A 154 8.72 11.27 -6.09
C LYS A 154 9.93 11.68 -5.27
N PHE A 155 10.69 10.68 -4.79
CA PHE A 155 11.96 10.86 -4.11
C PHE A 155 12.90 9.77 -4.62
N VAL A 156 14.05 10.16 -5.16
CA VAL A 156 15.09 9.23 -5.57
C VAL A 156 15.81 8.79 -4.29
N ARG A 157 15.28 7.76 -3.61
CA ARG A 157 16.09 7.11 -2.57
C ARG A 157 17.26 6.41 -3.24
N PRO A 158 18.50 6.62 -2.77
CA PRO A 158 19.63 5.85 -3.24
C PRO A 158 19.30 4.38 -2.97
N LYS A 159 19.36 3.55 -4.02
CA LYS A 159 19.14 2.11 -3.90
C LYS A 159 20.07 1.57 -2.80
N SER A 160 19.62 0.55 -2.07
CA SER A 160 20.46 -0.07 -1.05
C SER A 160 21.78 -0.53 -1.66
N ALA A 161 22.90 -0.25 -0.98
CA ALA A 161 24.21 -0.75 -1.37
C ALA A 161 24.13 -2.27 -1.54
N THR A 162 24.56 -2.76 -2.69
CA THR A 162 24.42 -4.17 -3.04
C THR A 162 25.45 -4.97 -2.25
N SER A 163 24.97 -5.93 -1.44
CA SER A 163 25.83 -6.86 -0.67
C SER A 163 26.82 -7.60 -1.59
N PRO A 164 28.01 -7.99 -1.11
CA PRO A 164 28.98 -8.78 -1.87
C PRO A 164 28.35 -10.00 -2.57
N TYR A 165 27.50 -10.73 -1.86
CA TYR A 165 26.78 -11.86 -2.43
C TYR A 165 25.82 -11.44 -3.55
N ALA A 166 25.11 -10.33 -3.39
CA ALA A 166 24.20 -9.85 -4.42
C ALA A 166 24.93 -9.35 -5.68
N GLN A 167 26.18 -8.87 -5.54
CA GLN A 167 27.03 -8.54 -6.68
C GLN A 167 27.50 -9.80 -7.42
N PHE A 168 27.87 -10.85 -6.67
CA PHE A 168 28.13 -12.17 -7.22
C PHE A 168 26.93 -12.72 -7.99
N ILE A 169 25.72 -12.63 -7.42
CA ILE A 169 24.49 -13.01 -8.11
C ILE A 169 24.37 -12.23 -9.43
N LYS A 170 24.50 -10.91 -9.41
CA LYS A 170 24.37 -10.08 -10.61
C LYS A 170 25.36 -10.47 -11.72
N ALA A 171 26.60 -10.79 -11.35
CA ALA A 171 27.64 -11.19 -12.31
C ALA A 171 27.39 -12.59 -12.89
N LYS A 172 27.07 -13.57 -12.03
CA LYS A 172 27.04 -14.99 -12.39
C LYS A 172 25.66 -15.53 -12.74
N TYR A 173 24.58 -14.80 -12.47
CA TYR A 173 23.21 -15.28 -12.72
C TYR A 173 22.97 -15.66 -14.17
N ASN A 174 23.40 -14.82 -15.12
CA ASN A 174 23.20 -15.09 -16.55
C ASN A 174 24.03 -16.29 -17.03
N GLU A 175 25.20 -16.53 -16.46
CA GLU A 175 26.06 -17.68 -16.78
C GLU A 175 25.42 -18.99 -16.28
N VAL A 176 24.96 -19.00 -15.03
CA VAL A 176 24.25 -20.15 -14.44
C VAL A 176 22.91 -20.38 -15.14
N ARG A 177 22.19 -19.32 -15.51
CA ARG A 177 20.92 -19.42 -16.23
C ARG A 177 21.06 -20.05 -17.62
N LYS A 178 22.19 -19.82 -18.30
CA LYS A 178 22.50 -20.37 -19.63
C LYS A 178 23.00 -21.82 -19.60
N SER A 179 23.68 -22.22 -18.52
CA SER A 179 24.20 -23.59 -18.36
C SER A 179 23.14 -24.59 -17.90
N LEU A 180 22.00 -24.09 -17.42
CA LEU A 180 20.85 -24.89 -17.01
C LEU A 180 19.78 -24.94 -18.09
N PRO A 181 18.96 -26.01 -18.15
CA PRO A 181 17.80 -26.09 -19.02
C PRO A 181 16.88 -24.86 -18.91
N SER A 182 16.23 -24.49 -20.00
CA SER A 182 15.32 -23.34 -20.05
C SER A 182 14.16 -23.44 -19.06
N ASP A 183 13.73 -24.64 -18.67
CA ASP A 183 12.63 -24.89 -17.73
C ASP A 183 13.06 -24.87 -16.25
N THR A 184 14.34 -24.58 -15.96
CA THR A 184 14.84 -24.60 -14.58
C THR A 184 14.24 -23.47 -13.75
N SER A 185 13.60 -23.82 -12.63
CA SER A 185 12.99 -22.87 -11.71
C SER A 185 14.03 -21.94 -11.07
N PHE A 186 13.62 -20.68 -10.85
CA PHE A 186 14.43 -19.68 -10.13
C PHE A 186 14.94 -20.18 -8.78
N GLN A 187 14.15 -21.00 -8.06
CA GLN A 187 14.55 -21.55 -6.76
C GLN A 187 15.77 -22.46 -6.87
N GLU A 188 15.86 -23.25 -7.94
CA GLU A 188 16.98 -24.16 -8.17
C GLU A 188 18.24 -23.39 -8.57
N ILE A 189 18.07 -22.39 -9.44
CA ILE A 189 19.14 -21.44 -9.79
C ILE A 189 19.66 -20.75 -8.52
N SER A 190 18.76 -20.30 -7.64
CA SER A 190 19.13 -19.65 -6.38
C SER A 190 19.87 -20.59 -5.41
N ARG A 191 19.48 -21.87 -5.33
CA ARG A 191 20.20 -22.89 -4.55
C ARG A 191 21.60 -23.13 -5.08
N GLN A 192 21.73 -23.31 -6.40
CA GLN A 192 23.01 -23.52 -7.05
C GLN A 192 23.94 -22.31 -6.85
N MET A 193 23.42 -21.09 -7.02
CA MET A 193 24.19 -19.85 -6.77
C MET A 193 24.64 -19.72 -5.31
N SER A 194 23.81 -20.18 -4.37
CA SER A 194 24.18 -20.19 -2.94
C SER A 194 25.26 -21.22 -2.66
N ALA A 195 25.21 -22.38 -3.32
CA ALA A 195 26.22 -23.43 -3.20
C ALA A 195 27.56 -22.98 -3.80
N THR A 196 27.54 -22.40 -5.00
CA THR A 196 28.75 -21.88 -5.66
C THR A 196 29.39 -20.76 -4.87
N TRP A 197 28.61 -19.85 -4.28
CA TRP A 197 29.15 -18.83 -3.38
C TRP A 197 29.82 -19.44 -2.15
N LYS A 198 29.24 -20.48 -1.54
CA LYS A 198 29.86 -21.13 -0.36
C LYS A 198 31.19 -21.79 -0.71
N SER A 199 31.27 -22.48 -1.85
CA SER A 199 32.46 -23.18 -2.31
C SER A 199 33.52 -22.28 -2.98
N LEU A 200 33.22 -21.00 -3.22
CA LEU A 200 34.13 -20.08 -3.89
C LEU A 200 35.37 -19.80 -3.01
N PRO A 201 36.60 -19.80 -3.58
CA PRO A 201 37.80 -19.42 -2.86
C PRO A 201 37.73 -18.00 -2.30
N GLU A 202 38.41 -17.74 -1.17
CA GLU A 202 38.44 -16.43 -0.52
C GLU A 202 38.94 -15.32 -1.47
N GLN A 203 39.91 -15.63 -2.33
CA GLN A 203 40.46 -14.69 -3.31
C GLN A 203 39.42 -14.20 -4.32
N GLU A 204 38.58 -15.10 -4.83
CA GLU A 204 37.51 -14.73 -5.78
C GLU A 204 36.33 -14.05 -5.06
N LYS A 205 36.05 -14.45 -3.81
CA LYS A 205 35.06 -13.76 -2.96
C LYS A 205 35.47 -12.31 -2.69
N ASN A 206 36.76 -12.05 -2.47
CA ASN A 206 37.27 -10.71 -2.14
C ASN A 206 36.97 -9.69 -3.23
N VAL A 207 37.01 -10.06 -4.50
CA VAL A 207 36.64 -9.17 -5.62
C VAL A 207 35.20 -8.65 -5.46
N PHE A 208 34.27 -9.51 -5.06
CA PHE A 208 32.88 -9.12 -4.81
C PHE A 208 32.71 -8.39 -3.47
N VAL A 209 33.54 -8.68 -2.46
CA VAL A 209 33.55 -7.98 -1.18
C VAL A 209 33.98 -6.52 -1.37
N GLU A 210 35.09 -6.29 -2.07
CA GLU A 210 35.58 -4.94 -2.38
C GLU A 210 34.57 -4.15 -3.23
N ALA A 211 33.97 -4.79 -4.23
CA ALA A 211 32.96 -4.15 -5.05
C ALA A 211 31.68 -3.84 -4.23
N GLY A 212 31.31 -4.70 -3.26
CA GLY A 212 30.27 -4.44 -2.26
C GLY A 212 30.58 -3.22 -1.38
N GLN A 213 31.80 -3.14 -0.87
CA GLN A 213 32.28 -2.01 -0.06
C GLN A 213 32.29 -0.70 -0.86
N ARG A 214 32.69 -0.74 -2.13
CA ARG A 214 32.68 0.44 -3.01
C ARG A 214 31.27 0.99 -3.22
N GLU A 215 30.28 0.13 -3.46
CA GLU A 215 28.88 0.56 -3.58
C GLU A 215 28.31 1.09 -2.25
N MET A 216 28.74 0.52 -1.11
CA MET A 216 28.41 1.05 0.21
C MET A 216 29.01 2.43 0.44
N GLN A 217 30.25 2.66 0.02
CA GLN A 217 30.94 3.94 0.12
C GLN A 217 30.27 5.01 -0.74
N LYS A 218 29.97 4.72 -2.01
CA LYS A 218 29.23 5.65 -2.89
C LYS A 218 27.87 6.06 -2.31
N LYS A 219 27.16 5.12 -1.68
CA LYS A 219 25.89 5.42 -1.04
C LYS A 219 26.08 6.32 0.18
N LYS A 220 27.14 6.09 0.96
CA LYS A 220 27.47 6.92 2.12
C LYS A 220 27.76 8.37 1.70
N GLU A 221 28.59 8.53 0.68
CA GLU A 221 28.93 9.83 0.06
C GLU A 221 27.67 10.56 -0.45
N TYR A 222 26.81 9.88 -1.22
CA TYR A 222 25.53 10.45 -1.68
C TYR A 222 24.62 10.93 -0.53
N LEU A 223 24.61 10.22 0.60
CA LEU A 223 23.81 10.60 1.77
C LEU A 223 24.44 11.76 2.56
N GLU A 224 25.77 11.92 2.51
CA GLU A 224 26.48 13.06 3.09
C GLU A 224 26.25 14.32 2.24
N ASP A 225 26.37 14.22 0.92
CA ASP A 225 26.15 15.34 -0.02
C ASP A 225 24.69 15.81 -0.04
N GLY A 226 23.73 14.87 -0.10
CA GLY A 226 22.30 15.20 -0.12
C GLY A 226 21.76 15.76 1.20
N ASN A 227 22.52 15.65 2.29
CA ASN A 227 22.18 16.24 3.60
C ASN A 227 22.90 17.58 3.84
N ALA A 228 23.81 17.99 2.94
CA ALA A 228 24.46 19.29 2.95
C ALA A 228 23.70 20.36 2.12
N GLU A 229 22.82 19.93 1.21
CA GLU A 229 21.97 20.80 0.38
C GLU A 229 20.55 21.04 0.97
N GLN A 230 20.31 20.65 2.22
CA GLN A 230 19.07 20.94 2.98
C GLN A 230 19.35 21.85 4.17
#